data_AF-A0A133XQQ6-F1
#
_entry.id   AF-A0A133XQQ6-F1
#
_cell.length_a   1.000
_cell.length_b   1.000
_cell.length_c   1.000
_cell.angle_alpha   90.00
_cell.angle_beta   90.00
_cell.angle_gamma   90.00
#
_symmetry.space_group_name_H-M   'P 1'
#
loop_
_entity.id
_entity.type
_entity.pdbx_description
1 polymer ?
#
loop_
_entity_poly.entity_id
_entity_poly.type
_entity_poly.pdbx_seq_one_letter_code
_entity_poly.pdbx_strand_id
1 'polypeptide(L)'
;MLFVLGALCICLPVQPTAAHARTTLQKRGINLYPMSLSEEMLYFCKYESNLNYDQGLSYGDGYNALGFFQFDRHHDLGNFLKSVYTYNPSKYWALASLGTKYNWNFSSGPTHTKNGFTALGNDLNSAWHAAFRADPTEFSQLQNCWAYYSYYDGVVGIRKSMRHFGINLDNRPDCIKGLLWGMSNLFGAGGGYDYVQRGKYYGANWFILKSGITNTMSDEEIVTRLCDTVVANVAARYSKQPQYWNGWQNRYRYEKQKCLDYLRNSTKLQLAGVNAPSVAYVGQTVQFAPRIRGNADGVRYSYAWSYENEPKSWSPTTFAQKSSFTPQKAGRYTVYVSMTEKSGATTTRQATLTVYSPWSFVAVHAPLQAKVGQTLYYSAVMHGDFSGLRYNYIWSRNGSWQRGEWGSASSAEKTIERVGSFTPQKAGTYTLYVEVIDQQGNSWIKSTNVHVS
;
A
#
# COMPACT_ATOMS: atom_id res chain seq x y z
N MET A 1 -8.09 -15.98 -35.22
CA MET A 1 -7.07 -15.05 -34.73
C MET A 1 -7.78 -13.72 -34.47
N LEU A 2 -8.26 -13.54 -33.22
CA LEU A 2 -9.20 -12.49 -32.84
C LEU A 2 -8.48 -11.13 -32.80
N PHE A 3 -8.85 -10.21 -33.69
CA PHE A 3 -8.44 -8.82 -33.64
C PHE A 3 -9.05 -8.15 -32.40
N VAL A 4 -8.26 -8.03 -31.34
CA VAL A 4 -8.51 -7.07 -30.25
C VAL A 4 -8.20 -5.69 -30.83
N LEU A 5 -9.17 -5.12 -31.55
CA LEU A 5 -9.21 -3.68 -31.77
C LEU A 5 -9.36 -3.05 -30.39
N GLY A 6 -8.23 -2.67 -29.82
CA GLY A 6 -8.15 -1.89 -28.59
C GLY A 6 -9.14 -0.74 -28.71
N ALA A 7 -10.12 -0.74 -27.81
CA ALA A 7 -10.90 0.46 -27.52
C ALA A 7 -9.89 1.48 -27.02
N LEU A 8 -9.32 2.23 -27.95
CA LEU A 8 -8.46 3.38 -27.74
C LEU A 8 -9.15 4.27 -26.71
N CYS A 9 -8.66 4.21 -25.47
CA CYS A 9 -8.84 5.26 -24.48
C CYS A 9 -7.99 6.45 -24.95
N ILE A 10 -8.33 7.02 -26.10
CA ILE A 10 -7.82 8.34 -26.46
C ILE A 10 -8.54 9.28 -25.50
N CYS A 11 -7.78 9.80 -24.55
CA CYS A 11 -8.08 11.03 -23.84
C CYS A 11 -8.58 12.07 -24.86
N LEU A 12 -9.89 12.28 -24.92
CA LEU A 12 -10.42 13.38 -25.71
C LEU A 12 -10.21 14.68 -24.93
N PRO A 13 -9.71 15.72 -25.60
CA PRO A 13 -9.22 16.93 -24.97
C PRO A 13 -10.40 17.85 -24.65
N VAL A 14 -11.08 17.61 -23.53
CA VAL A 14 -11.69 18.67 -22.73
C VAL A 14 -11.62 18.28 -21.26
N GLN A 15 -10.39 18.05 -20.77
CA GLN A 15 -10.18 18.30 -19.35
C GLN A 15 -10.43 19.80 -19.11
N PRO A 16 -11.13 20.19 -18.03
CA PRO A 16 -11.18 21.59 -17.66
C PRO A 16 -9.74 22.10 -17.57
N THR A 17 -9.51 23.27 -18.17
CA THR A 17 -8.23 23.99 -18.20
C THR A 17 -7.39 23.76 -16.95
N ALA A 18 -6.09 23.52 -17.17
CA ALA A 18 -5.03 23.12 -16.22
C ALA A 18 -4.93 23.88 -14.88
N ALA A 19 -5.77 24.89 -14.64
CA ALA A 19 -5.83 25.66 -13.41
C ALA A 19 -6.45 24.90 -12.21
N HIS A 20 -7.26 23.85 -12.43
CA HIS A 20 -8.04 23.21 -11.36
C HIS A 20 -7.40 21.97 -10.72
N ALA A 21 -6.44 21.32 -11.39
CA ALA A 21 -5.67 20.18 -10.85
C ALA A 21 -4.48 20.62 -9.96
N ARG A 22 -4.56 21.80 -9.31
CA ARG A 22 -3.60 22.19 -8.27
C ARG A 22 -3.78 21.27 -7.05
N THR A 23 -2.99 20.20 -7.01
CA THR A 23 -2.71 19.27 -5.89
C THR A 23 -3.74 19.28 -4.75
N THR A 24 -4.87 18.62 -4.98
CA THR A 24 -5.98 18.48 -4.02
C THR A 24 -5.52 17.89 -2.68
N LEU A 25 -4.51 17.01 -2.65
CA LEU A 25 -3.93 16.46 -1.42
C LEU A 25 -3.15 17.52 -0.61
N GLN A 26 -2.24 18.25 -1.24
CA GLN A 26 -1.47 19.33 -0.58
C GLN A 26 -2.37 20.47 -0.09
N LYS A 27 -3.39 20.85 -0.88
CA LYS A 27 -4.39 21.85 -0.47
C LYS A 27 -5.31 21.39 0.66
N ARG A 28 -5.48 20.07 0.85
CA ARG A 28 -6.29 19.49 1.94
C ARG A 28 -5.43 19.09 3.16
N GLY A 29 -4.12 19.30 3.14
CA GLY A 29 -3.20 18.88 4.21
C GLY A 29 -3.11 17.37 4.39
N ILE A 30 -3.50 16.58 3.38
CA ILE A 30 -3.49 15.11 3.46
C ILE A 30 -2.14 14.61 2.93
N ASN A 31 -1.36 14.00 3.81
CA ASN A 31 -0.14 13.28 3.44
C ASN A 31 -0.51 11.98 2.68
N LEU A 32 0.30 11.60 1.71
CA LEU A 32 0.15 10.33 1.01
C LEU A 32 0.35 9.18 2.01
N TYR A 33 -0.50 8.16 1.93
CA TYR A 33 -0.39 6.96 2.76
C TYR A 33 -0.85 5.71 1.98
N PRO A 34 -0.45 4.50 2.38
CA PRO A 34 -0.89 3.29 1.72
C PRO A 34 -2.41 3.07 1.92
N MET A 35 -3.19 3.14 0.82
CA MET A 35 -4.64 2.89 0.81
C MET A 35 -4.98 1.62 0.03
N SER A 36 -5.70 0.71 0.69
CA SER A 36 -6.31 -0.44 0.01
C SER A 36 -7.69 -0.05 -0.53
N LEU A 37 -7.95 -0.38 -1.79
CA LEU A 37 -9.26 -0.30 -2.43
C LEU A 37 -9.66 -1.69 -2.94
N SER A 38 -10.95 -2.00 -2.94
CA SER A 38 -11.42 -3.31 -3.40
C SER A 38 -11.28 -3.46 -4.92
N GLU A 39 -11.15 -4.71 -5.38
CA GLU A 39 -11.17 -5.03 -6.81
C GLU A 39 -12.48 -4.57 -7.50
N GLU A 40 -13.58 -4.47 -6.74
CA GLU A 40 -14.87 -4.00 -7.23
C GLU A 40 -14.91 -2.49 -7.42
N MET A 41 -14.13 -1.73 -6.64
CA MET A 41 -14.01 -0.29 -6.89
C MET A 41 -13.06 -0.01 -8.06
N LEU A 42 -12.10 -0.91 -8.30
CA LEU A 42 -11.00 -0.71 -9.25
C LEU A 42 -11.17 -1.46 -10.59
N TYR A 43 -12.23 -2.25 -10.79
CA TYR A 43 -12.34 -3.12 -11.97
C TYR A 43 -12.30 -2.35 -13.30
N PHE A 44 -12.70 -1.07 -13.31
CA PHE A 44 -12.66 -0.23 -14.50
C PHE A 44 -11.22 0.01 -15.01
N CYS A 45 -10.21 -0.09 -14.14
CA CYS A 45 -8.79 0.07 -14.50
C CYS A 45 -8.29 -1.00 -15.47
N LYS A 46 -9.07 -2.07 -15.74
CA LYS A 46 -8.77 -2.99 -16.84
C LYS A 46 -8.75 -2.29 -18.21
N TYR A 47 -9.50 -1.19 -18.34
CA TYR A 47 -9.52 -0.37 -19.57
C TYR A 47 -8.40 0.66 -19.62
N GLU A 48 -7.81 1.01 -18.46
CA GLU A 48 -6.76 2.02 -18.38
C GLU A 48 -5.37 1.39 -18.48
N SER A 49 -5.13 0.31 -17.73
CA SER A 49 -3.80 -0.30 -17.58
C SER A 49 -3.82 -1.82 -17.65
N ASN A 50 -4.95 -2.43 -18.04
CA ASN A 50 -5.16 -3.87 -17.91
C ASN A 50 -4.89 -4.39 -16.48
N LEU A 51 -5.25 -3.58 -15.48
CA LEU A 51 -5.05 -3.86 -14.04
C LEU A 51 -3.56 -3.96 -13.62
N ASN A 52 -2.66 -3.28 -14.33
CA ASN A 52 -1.23 -3.33 -14.07
C ASN A 52 -0.73 -2.11 -13.27
N TYR A 53 -0.37 -2.30 -11.99
CA TYR A 53 0.23 -1.24 -11.17
C TYR A 53 1.65 -0.87 -11.59
N ASP A 54 2.35 -1.77 -12.27
CA ASP A 54 3.70 -1.55 -12.80
C ASP A 54 3.66 -1.19 -14.30
N GLN A 55 2.57 -0.58 -14.76
CA GLN A 55 2.43 -0.18 -16.15
C GLN A 55 3.42 0.95 -16.48
N GLY A 56 4.42 0.63 -17.31
CA GLY A 56 5.32 1.59 -17.95
C GLY A 56 4.62 2.40 -19.04
N LEU A 57 5.34 3.35 -19.64
CA LEU A 57 4.86 4.14 -20.77
C LEU A 57 4.46 3.22 -21.92
N SER A 58 3.30 3.44 -22.52
CA SER A 58 2.78 2.55 -23.55
C SER A 58 2.29 3.31 -24.78
N TYR A 59 2.26 2.62 -25.93
CA TYR A 59 1.69 3.21 -27.15
C TYR A 59 0.21 3.60 -26.97
N GLY A 60 -0.55 2.86 -26.16
CA GLY A 60 -1.97 3.09 -25.94
C GLY A 60 -2.29 4.48 -25.38
N ASP A 61 -1.39 5.03 -24.56
CA ASP A 61 -1.48 6.36 -23.95
C ASP A 61 -0.67 7.44 -24.72
N GLY A 62 -0.13 7.08 -25.89
CA GLY A 62 0.77 7.94 -26.65
C GLY A 62 2.13 8.16 -25.96
N TYR A 63 2.51 7.26 -25.06
CA TYR A 63 3.69 7.31 -24.19
C TYR A 63 3.68 8.47 -23.18
N ASN A 64 2.51 8.87 -22.70
CA ASN A 64 2.33 9.99 -21.78
C ASN A 64 1.95 9.59 -20.35
N ALA A 65 1.60 8.33 -20.12
CA ALA A 65 1.02 7.91 -18.84
C ALA A 65 1.69 6.68 -18.21
N LEU A 66 1.67 6.62 -16.88
CA LEU A 66 2.24 5.53 -16.09
C LEU A 66 1.25 5.00 -15.05
N GLY A 67 1.38 3.73 -14.73
CA GLY A 67 0.73 3.10 -13.59
C GLY A 67 -0.70 2.65 -13.79
N PHE A 68 -1.28 2.16 -12.69
CA PHE A 68 -2.60 1.53 -12.67
C PHE A 68 -3.72 2.45 -13.18
N PHE A 69 -3.58 3.75 -12.86
CA PHE A 69 -4.55 4.79 -13.21
C PHE A 69 -4.09 5.66 -14.38
N GLN A 70 -2.96 5.33 -15.03
CA GLN A 70 -2.42 6.08 -16.17
C GLN A 70 -2.22 7.58 -15.84
N PHE A 71 -1.40 7.87 -14.82
CA PHE A 71 -1.09 9.25 -14.45
C PHE A 71 -0.34 9.96 -15.58
N ASP A 72 -0.97 10.97 -16.17
CA ASP A 72 -0.41 11.70 -17.30
C ASP A 72 0.72 12.65 -16.87
N ARG A 73 1.80 12.65 -17.66
CA ARG A 73 3.03 13.43 -17.43
C ARG A 73 2.85 14.95 -17.47
N HIS A 74 1.81 15.44 -18.13
CA HIS A 74 1.50 16.87 -18.24
C HIS A 74 0.67 17.39 -17.05
N HIS A 75 0.16 16.49 -16.20
CA HIS A 75 -0.82 16.85 -15.17
C HIS A 75 -0.37 16.39 -13.77
N ASP A 76 -0.53 15.10 -13.46
CA ASP A 76 -0.48 14.62 -12.08
C ASP A 76 0.72 13.74 -11.76
N LEU A 77 1.36 13.15 -12.78
CA LEU A 77 2.48 12.22 -12.58
C LEU A 77 3.63 12.84 -11.77
N GLY A 78 4.00 14.09 -12.09
CA GLY A 78 5.04 14.83 -11.38
C GLY A 78 4.76 14.98 -9.89
N ASN A 79 3.55 15.44 -9.56
CA ASN A 79 3.13 15.65 -8.18
C ASN A 79 2.97 14.32 -7.42
N PHE A 80 2.48 13.27 -8.08
CA PHE A 80 2.38 11.94 -7.50
C PHE A 80 3.77 11.40 -7.14
N LEU A 81 4.72 11.37 -8.08
CA LEU A 81 6.07 10.84 -7.82
C LEU A 81 6.83 11.65 -6.78
N LYS A 82 6.67 12.98 -6.78
CA LYS A 82 7.21 13.84 -5.71
C LYS A 82 6.64 13.47 -4.34
N SER A 83 5.35 13.17 -4.27
CA SER A 83 4.68 12.79 -3.02
C SER A 83 5.13 11.41 -2.53
N VAL A 84 5.35 10.44 -3.42
CA VAL A 84 5.92 9.13 -3.07
C VAL A 84 7.35 9.28 -2.53
N TYR A 85 8.20 10.06 -3.21
CA TYR A 85 9.56 10.31 -2.75
C TYR A 85 9.59 11.01 -1.38
N THR A 86 8.71 11.98 -1.16
CA THR A 86 8.59 12.69 0.13
C THR A 86 8.09 11.77 1.25
N TYR A 87 7.18 10.84 0.94
CA TYR A 87 6.65 9.88 1.90
C TYR A 87 7.75 8.97 2.47
N ASN A 88 8.65 8.44 1.64
CA ASN A 88 9.78 7.64 2.09
C ASN A 88 10.98 7.75 1.13
N PRO A 89 11.88 8.74 1.31
CA PRO A 89 12.97 9.00 0.36
C PRO A 89 14.05 7.90 0.37
N SER A 90 14.22 7.19 1.48
CA SER A 90 15.17 6.07 1.58
C SER A 90 14.68 4.84 0.83
N LYS A 91 13.39 4.50 0.93
CA LYS A 91 12.79 3.37 0.19
C LYS A 91 12.67 3.67 -1.30
N TYR A 92 12.15 4.85 -1.65
CA TYR A 92 11.89 5.26 -3.03
C TYR A 92 13.02 6.12 -3.63
N TRP A 93 14.26 5.82 -3.25
CA TRP A 93 15.45 6.59 -3.65
C TRP A 93 15.61 6.72 -5.17
N ALA A 94 15.12 5.73 -5.94
CA ALA A 94 15.20 5.73 -7.41
C ALA A 94 14.45 6.91 -8.06
N LEU A 95 13.51 7.54 -7.34
CA LEU A 95 12.80 8.73 -7.81
C LEU A 95 13.62 10.02 -7.66
N ALA A 96 14.71 10.00 -6.88
CA ALA A 96 15.48 11.22 -6.57
C ALA A 96 16.05 11.89 -7.83
N SER A 97 16.51 11.10 -8.80
CA SER A 97 17.06 11.61 -10.06
C SER A 97 16.02 12.40 -10.86
N LEU A 98 14.74 12.02 -10.79
CA LEU A 98 13.66 12.75 -11.47
C LEU A 98 13.47 14.15 -10.87
N GLY A 99 13.57 14.27 -9.55
CA GLY A 99 13.54 15.55 -8.86
C GLY A 99 14.72 16.45 -9.23
N THR A 100 15.94 15.90 -9.21
CA THR A 100 17.15 16.66 -9.53
C THR A 100 17.19 17.09 -11.00
N LYS A 101 16.84 16.20 -11.93
CA LYS A 101 17.01 16.43 -13.38
C LYS A 101 15.85 17.20 -14.01
N TYR A 102 14.63 16.98 -13.53
CA TYR A 102 13.41 17.50 -14.16
C TYR A 102 12.59 18.40 -13.23
N ASN A 103 13.00 18.57 -11.98
CA ASN A 103 12.23 19.29 -10.96
C ASN A 103 10.77 18.82 -10.89
N TRP A 104 10.55 17.52 -11.06
CA TRP A 104 9.23 16.89 -11.10
C TRP A 104 8.28 17.41 -12.18
N ASN A 105 8.76 18.15 -13.18
CA ASN A 105 7.98 18.64 -14.31
C ASN A 105 8.33 17.86 -15.57
N PHE A 106 7.39 17.02 -16.03
CA PHE A 106 7.58 16.12 -17.17
C PHE A 106 6.78 16.55 -18.41
N SER A 107 6.22 17.76 -18.40
CA SER A 107 5.30 18.26 -19.42
C SER A 107 6.00 18.60 -20.74
N SER A 108 7.31 18.83 -20.72
CA SER A 108 8.08 19.29 -21.86
C SER A 108 8.91 18.17 -22.49
N GLY A 109 8.89 18.12 -23.83
CA GLY A 109 9.67 17.16 -24.62
C GLY A 109 9.00 15.79 -24.75
N PRO A 110 9.28 15.05 -25.85
CA PRO A 110 8.72 13.72 -26.06
C PRO A 110 9.38 12.69 -25.14
N THR A 111 8.60 11.71 -24.70
CA THR A 111 9.07 10.52 -23.99
C THR A 111 9.46 9.39 -24.95
N HIS A 112 8.96 9.41 -26.18
CA HIS A 112 9.19 8.38 -27.19
C HIS A 112 9.36 8.99 -28.58
N THR A 113 10.18 8.35 -29.41
CA THR A 113 10.42 8.70 -30.81
C THR A 113 10.36 7.45 -31.69
N LYS A 114 10.53 7.60 -33.01
CA LYS A 114 10.66 6.44 -33.92
C LYS A 114 11.81 5.47 -33.56
N ASN A 115 12.79 5.93 -32.78
CA ASN A 115 13.94 5.13 -32.35
C ASN A 115 13.80 4.57 -30.92
N GLY A 116 12.61 4.63 -30.32
CA GLY A 116 12.35 4.19 -28.96
C GLY A 116 12.22 5.34 -27.95
N PHE A 117 12.30 5.00 -26.66
CA PHE A 117 12.21 5.98 -25.57
C PHE A 117 13.34 7.02 -25.63
N THR A 118 12.98 8.27 -25.36
CA THR A 118 13.95 9.34 -25.14
C THR A 118 14.62 9.18 -23.79
N ALA A 119 15.59 10.04 -23.47
CA ALA A 119 16.16 10.10 -22.13
C ALA A 119 15.08 10.31 -21.05
N LEU A 120 14.09 11.19 -21.28
CA LEU A 120 12.97 11.38 -20.36
C LEU A 120 12.12 10.11 -20.24
N GLY A 121 11.81 9.45 -21.37
CA GLY A 121 11.02 8.22 -21.34
C GLY A 121 11.73 7.07 -20.62
N ASN A 122 13.04 6.92 -20.82
CA ASN A 122 13.84 5.92 -20.12
C ASN A 122 13.91 6.21 -18.62
N ASP A 123 14.20 7.46 -18.24
CA ASP A 123 14.29 7.85 -16.83
C ASP A 123 12.96 7.62 -16.11
N LEU A 124 11.84 8.01 -16.72
CA LEU A 124 10.50 7.79 -16.16
C LEU A 124 10.17 6.30 -16.00
N ASN A 125 10.37 5.48 -17.04
CA ASN A 125 10.11 4.04 -16.95
C ASN A 125 11.02 3.36 -15.91
N SER A 126 12.33 3.63 -15.96
CA SER A 126 13.28 3.02 -15.03
C SER A 126 12.97 3.37 -13.58
N ALA A 127 12.67 4.64 -13.30
CA ALA A 127 12.33 5.09 -11.96
C ALA A 127 10.98 4.51 -11.48
N TRP A 128 9.97 4.45 -12.36
CA TRP A 128 8.67 3.83 -12.04
C TRP A 128 8.82 2.38 -11.64
N HIS A 129 9.46 1.57 -12.49
CA HIS A 129 9.65 0.15 -12.23
C HIS A 129 10.55 -0.11 -11.02
N ALA A 130 11.54 0.76 -10.77
CA ALA A 130 12.36 0.66 -9.57
C ALA A 130 11.57 0.97 -8.29
N ALA A 131 10.69 1.99 -8.32
CA ALA A 131 9.82 2.30 -7.20
C ALA A 131 8.80 1.18 -6.93
N PHE A 132 8.21 0.60 -7.99
CA PHE A 132 7.33 -0.56 -7.84
C PHE A 132 8.09 -1.77 -7.25
N ARG A 133 9.29 -2.08 -7.75
CA ARG A 133 10.10 -3.20 -7.22
C ARG A 133 10.54 -3.01 -5.76
N ALA A 134 10.71 -1.78 -5.30
CA ALA A 134 11.12 -1.50 -3.92
C ALA A 134 10.08 -2.01 -2.90
N ASP A 135 8.80 -1.84 -3.20
CA ASP A 135 7.68 -2.38 -2.43
C ASP A 135 6.40 -2.41 -3.28
N PRO A 136 6.11 -3.54 -3.98
CA PRO A 136 4.99 -3.62 -4.91
C PRO A 136 3.63 -3.36 -4.25
N THR A 137 3.46 -3.79 -3.00
CA THR A 137 2.19 -3.63 -2.27
C THR A 137 2.03 -2.18 -1.86
N GLU A 138 3.04 -1.60 -1.22
CA GLU A 138 2.97 -0.21 -0.76
C GLU A 138 2.85 0.76 -1.94
N PHE A 139 3.67 0.62 -2.99
CA PHE A 139 3.63 1.52 -4.13
C PHE A 139 2.28 1.46 -4.86
N SER A 140 1.66 0.27 -4.98
CA SER A 140 0.30 0.13 -5.51
C SER A 140 -0.74 0.86 -4.65
N GLN A 141 -0.63 0.74 -3.32
CA GLN A 141 -1.53 1.40 -2.37
C GLN A 141 -1.34 2.91 -2.31
N LEU A 142 -0.13 3.42 -2.57
CA LEU A 142 0.12 4.85 -2.73
C LEU A 142 -0.52 5.39 -4.01
N GLN A 143 -0.50 4.63 -5.12
CA GLN A 143 -1.26 4.98 -6.33
C GLN A 143 -2.76 5.07 -6.05
N ASN A 144 -3.31 4.11 -5.30
CA ASN A 144 -4.73 4.12 -4.89
C ASN A 144 -5.10 5.37 -4.09
N CYS A 145 -4.30 5.70 -3.07
CA CYS A 145 -4.53 6.89 -2.26
C CYS A 145 -4.55 8.16 -3.12
N TRP A 146 -3.56 8.31 -4.00
CA TRP A 146 -3.48 9.45 -4.90
C TRP A 146 -4.71 9.55 -5.81
N ALA A 147 -5.04 8.45 -6.50
CA ALA A 147 -6.14 8.42 -7.46
C ALA A 147 -7.49 8.64 -6.77
N TYR A 148 -7.72 8.04 -5.60
CA TYR A 148 -8.94 8.22 -4.83
C TYR A 148 -9.18 9.69 -4.48
N TYR A 149 -8.21 10.37 -3.88
CA TYR A 149 -8.40 11.76 -3.46
C TYR A 149 -8.29 12.79 -4.58
N SER A 150 -7.66 12.44 -5.71
CA SER A 150 -7.51 13.34 -6.85
C SER A 150 -8.71 13.25 -7.79
N TYR A 151 -9.22 12.04 -8.06
CA TYR A 151 -10.19 11.79 -9.13
C TYR A 151 -11.56 11.32 -8.63
N TYR A 152 -11.63 10.55 -7.55
CA TYR A 152 -12.91 10.03 -7.03
C TYR A 152 -13.54 10.94 -5.98
N ASP A 153 -12.82 11.23 -4.89
CA ASP A 153 -13.18 12.16 -3.80
C ASP A 153 -12.57 13.57 -3.99
N GLY A 154 -11.98 13.82 -5.16
CA GLY A 154 -11.42 15.12 -5.52
C GLY A 154 -12.46 16.24 -5.54
N VAL A 155 -12.01 17.49 -5.70
CA VAL A 155 -12.91 18.66 -5.83
C VAL A 155 -13.92 18.47 -6.95
N VAL A 156 -13.44 17.98 -8.10
CA VAL A 156 -14.28 17.67 -9.26
C VAL A 156 -14.74 16.20 -9.27
N GLY A 157 -14.41 15.41 -8.24
CA GLY A 157 -14.61 13.98 -8.24
C GLY A 157 -16.08 13.56 -8.24
N ILE A 158 -16.37 12.46 -8.92
CA ILE A 158 -17.75 12.00 -9.15
C ILE A 158 -18.52 11.73 -7.86
N ARG A 159 -17.84 11.33 -6.78
CA ARG A 159 -18.45 11.10 -5.47
C ARG A 159 -19.18 12.35 -4.96
N LYS A 160 -18.61 13.54 -5.20
CA LYS A 160 -19.24 14.81 -4.80
C LYS A 160 -20.39 15.15 -5.72
N SER A 161 -20.26 14.97 -7.04
CA SER A 161 -21.38 15.16 -7.98
C SER A 161 -22.62 14.36 -7.58
N MET A 162 -22.46 13.11 -7.15
CA MET A 162 -23.59 12.25 -6.74
C MET A 162 -24.40 12.82 -5.58
N ARG A 163 -23.78 13.61 -4.69
CA ARG A 163 -24.49 14.30 -3.59
C ARG A 163 -25.51 15.31 -4.12
N HIS A 164 -25.23 15.97 -5.25
CA HIS A 164 -26.19 16.86 -5.92
C HIS A 164 -27.40 16.10 -6.45
N PHE A 165 -27.20 14.86 -6.93
CA PHE A 165 -28.27 13.96 -7.35
C PHE A 165 -28.97 13.26 -6.17
N GLY A 166 -28.67 13.64 -4.93
CA GLY A 166 -29.25 13.06 -3.72
C GLY A 166 -28.78 11.62 -3.41
N ILE A 167 -27.76 11.11 -4.10
CA ILE A 167 -27.27 9.73 -3.95
C ILE A 167 -26.01 9.73 -3.09
N ASN A 168 -26.08 9.05 -1.94
CA ASN A 168 -24.91 8.87 -1.08
C ASN A 168 -24.15 7.59 -1.47
N LEU A 169 -23.03 7.73 -2.17
CA LEU A 169 -22.20 6.58 -2.57
C LEU A 169 -21.54 5.85 -1.42
N ASP A 170 -21.40 6.46 -0.24
CA ASP A 170 -20.72 5.83 0.89
C ASP A 170 -21.48 4.60 1.40
N ASN A 171 -22.80 4.61 1.22
CA ASN A 171 -23.71 3.54 1.59
C ASN A 171 -23.96 2.55 0.43
N ARG A 172 -23.26 2.70 -0.69
CA ARG A 172 -23.45 1.87 -1.89
C ARG A 172 -22.29 0.89 -2.07
N PRO A 173 -22.53 -0.28 -2.69
CA PRO A 173 -21.48 -1.24 -3.01
C PRO A 173 -20.35 -0.65 -3.84
N ASP A 174 -19.14 -1.16 -3.64
CA ASP A 174 -17.94 -0.68 -4.32
C ASP A 174 -18.00 -0.83 -5.84
N CYS A 175 -18.72 -1.83 -6.37
CA CYS A 175 -18.94 -1.98 -7.80
C CYS A 175 -19.70 -0.79 -8.42
N ILE A 176 -20.60 -0.14 -7.68
CA ILE A 176 -21.29 1.09 -8.13
C ILE A 176 -20.33 2.28 -8.08
N LYS A 177 -19.49 2.36 -7.03
CA LYS A 177 -18.44 3.38 -6.93
C LYS A 177 -17.47 3.27 -8.10
N GLY A 178 -17.03 2.04 -8.44
CA GLY A 178 -16.17 1.74 -9.57
C GLY A 178 -16.82 2.08 -10.92
N LEU A 179 -18.10 1.75 -11.11
CA LEU A 179 -18.86 2.12 -12.31
C LEU A 179 -18.86 3.64 -12.53
N LEU A 180 -19.22 4.42 -11.50
CA LEU A 180 -19.28 5.87 -11.58
C LEU A 180 -17.90 6.52 -11.72
N TRP A 181 -16.87 5.95 -11.07
CA TRP A 181 -15.49 6.41 -11.23
C TRP A 181 -15.02 6.17 -12.66
N GLY A 182 -15.19 4.96 -13.19
CA GLY A 182 -14.86 4.62 -14.58
C GLY A 182 -15.61 5.51 -15.59
N MET A 183 -16.87 5.85 -15.32
CA MET A 183 -17.62 6.81 -16.13
C MET A 183 -16.98 8.20 -16.13
N SER A 184 -16.57 8.69 -14.96
CA SER A 184 -15.90 9.98 -14.82
C SER A 184 -14.55 10.00 -15.52
N ASN A 185 -13.81 8.90 -15.51
CA ASN A 185 -12.55 8.77 -16.22
C ASN A 185 -12.77 8.77 -17.75
N LEU A 186 -13.75 8.01 -18.25
CA LEU A 186 -13.99 7.88 -19.68
C LEU A 186 -14.65 9.13 -20.30
N PHE A 187 -15.70 9.65 -19.67
CA PHE A 187 -16.50 10.75 -20.21
C PHE A 187 -16.12 12.12 -19.65
N GLY A 188 -15.21 12.15 -18.67
CA GLY A 188 -14.83 13.35 -17.92
C GLY A 188 -15.78 13.63 -16.75
N ALA A 189 -15.19 14.20 -15.68
CA ALA A 189 -15.91 14.58 -14.46
C ALA A 189 -16.91 15.73 -14.63
N GLY A 190 -16.91 16.41 -15.78
CA GLY A 190 -17.89 17.42 -16.14
C GLY A 190 -17.90 18.67 -15.25
N GLY A 191 -16.77 19.01 -14.64
CA GLY A 191 -16.64 20.13 -13.70
C GLY A 191 -17.09 19.80 -12.26
N GLY A 192 -17.52 18.57 -12.00
CA GLY A 192 -17.87 18.10 -10.66
C GLY A 192 -19.07 18.80 -10.04
N TYR A 193 -19.10 18.82 -8.70
CA TYR A 193 -20.20 19.34 -7.88
C TYR A 193 -20.56 20.80 -8.20
N ASP A 194 -19.57 21.68 -8.32
CA ASP A 194 -19.79 23.11 -8.60
C ASP A 194 -20.56 23.36 -9.89
N TYR A 195 -20.39 22.50 -10.91
CA TYR A 195 -21.05 22.65 -12.19
C TYR A 195 -22.48 22.11 -12.14
N VAL A 196 -22.69 20.94 -11.54
CA VAL A 196 -24.03 20.36 -11.40
C VAL A 196 -24.94 21.22 -10.53
N GLN A 197 -24.40 21.86 -9.48
CA GLN A 197 -25.14 22.86 -8.69
C GLN A 197 -25.64 24.05 -9.51
N ARG A 198 -24.90 24.44 -10.55
CA ARG A 198 -25.26 25.54 -11.48
C ARG A 198 -26.09 25.04 -12.67
N GLY A 199 -26.61 23.83 -12.62
CA GLY A 199 -27.40 23.22 -13.70
C GLY A 199 -26.58 22.85 -14.94
N LYS A 200 -25.25 22.74 -14.83
CA LYS A 200 -24.35 22.38 -15.93
C LYS A 200 -23.96 20.90 -15.85
N TYR A 201 -24.49 20.10 -16.76
CA TYR A 201 -24.30 18.65 -16.78
C TYR A 201 -23.44 18.23 -17.99
N TYR A 202 -22.13 18.16 -17.78
CA TYR A 202 -21.16 17.69 -18.79
C TYR A 202 -20.58 16.32 -18.43
N GLY A 203 -19.95 15.67 -19.41
CA GLY A 203 -19.30 14.37 -19.23
C GLY A 203 -20.21 13.33 -18.58
N ALA A 204 -19.69 12.64 -17.57
CA ALA A 204 -20.44 11.62 -16.82
C ALA A 204 -21.74 12.16 -16.18
N ASN A 205 -21.74 13.41 -15.70
CA ASN A 205 -22.91 14.03 -15.04
C ASN A 205 -24.11 14.16 -15.98
N TRP A 206 -23.88 14.25 -17.30
CA TRP A 206 -24.96 14.28 -18.28
C TRP A 206 -25.73 12.96 -18.34
N PHE A 207 -25.01 11.83 -18.33
CA PHE A 207 -25.63 10.49 -18.32
C PHE A 207 -26.33 10.21 -16.99
N ILE A 208 -25.73 10.64 -15.88
CA ILE A 208 -26.33 10.51 -14.55
C ILE A 208 -27.67 11.25 -14.51
N LEU A 209 -27.71 12.53 -14.91
CA LEU A 209 -28.95 13.28 -15.01
C LEU A 209 -29.97 12.57 -15.92
N LYS A 210 -29.55 12.19 -17.13
CA LYS A 210 -30.45 11.60 -18.13
C LYS A 210 -31.01 10.25 -17.71
N SER A 211 -30.30 9.50 -16.88
CA SER A 211 -30.75 8.19 -16.38
C SER A 211 -31.89 8.27 -15.36
N GLY A 212 -32.09 9.44 -14.75
CA GLY A 212 -33.10 9.65 -13.73
C GLY A 212 -32.94 8.73 -12.51
N ILE A 213 -31.72 8.27 -12.23
CA ILE A 213 -31.45 7.46 -11.04
C ILE A 213 -31.67 8.29 -9.77
N THR A 214 -32.22 7.64 -8.74
CA THR A 214 -32.48 8.28 -7.44
C THR A 214 -31.92 7.39 -6.32
N ASN A 215 -31.82 7.96 -5.11
CA ASN A 215 -31.36 7.20 -3.96
C ASN A 215 -32.39 6.19 -3.43
N THR A 216 -33.63 6.20 -3.92
CA THR A 216 -34.67 5.23 -3.52
C THR A 216 -34.62 3.95 -4.35
N MET A 217 -33.88 3.93 -5.45
CA MET A 217 -33.72 2.76 -6.30
C MET A 217 -32.82 1.72 -5.64
N SER A 218 -33.06 0.45 -5.99
CA SER A 218 -32.15 -0.65 -5.67
C SER A 218 -30.81 -0.45 -6.38
N ASP A 219 -29.77 -1.13 -5.89
CA ASP A 219 -28.45 -1.10 -6.50
C ASP A 219 -28.48 -1.65 -7.94
N GLU A 220 -29.26 -2.71 -8.20
CA GLU A 220 -29.47 -3.28 -9.53
C GLU A 220 -30.22 -2.32 -10.47
N GLU A 221 -31.21 -1.59 -9.95
CA GLU A 221 -31.95 -0.59 -10.72
C GLU A 221 -31.05 0.58 -11.12
N ILE A 222 -30.21 1.08 -10.20
CA ILE A 222 -29.25 2.15 -10.47
C ILE A 222 -28.28 1.73 -11.58
N VAL A 223 -27.65 0.55 -11.44
CA VAL A 223 -26.70 0.03 -12.42
C VAL A 223 -27.35 -0.16 -13.79
N THR A 224 -28.54 -0.77 -13.81
CA THR A 224 -29.29 -1.06 -15.04
C THR A 224 -29.66 0.23 -15.77
N ARG A 225 -30.33 1.17 -15.08
CA ARG A 225 -30.77 2.44 -15.69
C ARG A 225 -29.60 3.26 -16.20
N LEU A 226 -28.52 3.36 -15.41
CA LEU A 226 -27.35 4.16 -15.77
C LEU A 226 -26.67 3.61 -17.03
N CYS A 227 -26.36 2.31 -17.04
CA CYS A 227 -25.70 1.68 -18.19
C CYS A 227 -26.58 1.66 -19.45
N ASP A 228 -27.87 1.36 -19.32
CA ASP A 228 -28.80 1.37 -20.47
C ASP A 228 -28.96 2.78 -21.04
N THR A 229 -28.94 3.81 -20.18
CA THR A 229 -28.91 5.21 -20.60
C THR A 229 -27.67 5.52 -21.42
N VAL A 230 -26.48 5.07 -21.00
CA VAL A 230 -25.26 5.26 -21.79
C VAL A 230 -25.37 4.56 -23.15
N VAL A 231 -25.76 3.29 -23.17
CA VAL A 231 -25.88 2.50 -24.41
C VAL A 231 -26.83 3.16 -25.41
N ALA A 232 -27.98 3.66 -24.94
CA ALA A 232 -29.00 4.28 -25.77
C ALA A 232 -28.62 5.69 -26.26
N ASN A 233 -27.76 6.42 -25.55
CA ASN A 233 -27.56 7.85 -25.79
C ASN A 233 -26.14 8.25 -26.22
N VAL A 234 -25.14 7.39 -26.07
CA VAL A 234 -23.73 7.78 -26.30
C VAL A 234 -23.47 8.23 -27.75
N ALA A 235 -24.09 7.57 -28.74
CA ALA A 235 -23.94 7.93 -30.15
C ALA A 235 -24.50 9.33 -30.46
N ALA A 236 -25.72 9.62 -29.95
CA ALA A 236 -26.33 10.94 -30.11
C ALA A 236 -25.56 12.02 -29.33
N ARG A 237 -25.09 11.70 -28.12
CA ARG A 237 -24.35 12.65 -27.27
C ARG A 237 -23.01 13.05 -27.88
N TYR A 238 -22.34 12.11 -28.53
CA TYR A 238 -21.02 12.27 -29.14
C TYR A 238 -21.08 12.03 -30.65
N SER A 239 -22.01 12.73 -31.32
CA SER A 239 -22.27 12.57 -32.76
C SER A 239 -21.05 12.84 -33.66
N LYS A 240 -20.07 13.60 -33.18
CA LYS A 240 -18.83 13.91 -33.89
C LYS A 240 -17.75 12.83 -33.81
N GLN A 241 -18.03 11.70 -33.15
CA GLN A 241 -17.03 10.66 -32.87
C GLN A 241 -17.57 9.23 -33.13
N PRO A 242 -18.08 8.96 -34.34
CA PRO A 242 -18.69 7.67 -34.68
C PRO A 242 -17.78 6.47 -34.49
N GLN A 243 -16.46 6.65 -34.60
CA GLN A 243 -15.48 5.58 -34.43
C GLN A 243 -15.48 4.95 -33.03
N TYR A 244 -15.99 5.63 -31.99
CA TYR A 244 -15.97 5.12 -30.61
C TYR A 244 -17.31 4.56 -30.12
N TRP A 245 -18.41 4.79 -30.84
CA TRP A 245 -19.75 4.47 -30.34
C TRP A 245 -19.92 2.99 -29.99
N ASN A 246 -19.55 2.10 -30.91
CA ASN A 246 -19.66 0.65 -30.69
C ASN A 246 -18.81 0.21 -29.50
N GLY A 247 -17.60 0.76 -29.36
CA GLY A 247 -16.71 0.48 -28.23
C GLY A 247 -17.31 0.88 -26.90
N TRP A 248 -17.86 2.09 -26.81
CA TRP A 248 -18.52 2.56 -25.59
C TRP A 248 -19.80 1.80 -25.26
N GLN A 249 -20.66 1.53 -26.25
CA GLN A 249 -21.86 0.72 -26.03
C GLN A 249 -21.51 -0.68 -25.53
N ASN A 250 -20.52 -1.34 -26.14
CA ASN A 250 -20.06 -2.65 -25.71
C ASN A 250 -19.45 -2.61 -24.30
N ARG A 251 -18.67 -1.56 -23.98
CA ARG A 251 -18.16 -1.35 -22.63
C ARG A 251 -19.28 -1.26 -21.60
N TYR A 252 -20.33 -0.47 -21.82
CA TYR A 252 -21.40 -0.31 -20.82
C TYR A 252 -22.36 -1.51 -20.74
N ARG A 253 -22.52 -2.30 -21.80
CA ARG A 253 -23.16 -3.63 -21.70
C ARG A 253 -22.35 -4.56 -20.79
N TYR A 254 -21.02 -4.58 -20.96
CA TYR A 254 -20.13 -5.36 -20.12
C TYR A 254 -20.10 -4.86 -18.66
N GLU A 255 -19.94 -3.56 -18.45
CA GLU A 255 -19.87 -2.93 -17.13
C GLU A 255 -21.18 -3.18 -16.35
N LYS A 256 -22.34 -3.08 -17.01
CA LYS A 256 -23.64 -3.48 -16.43
C LYS A 256 -23.60 -4.91 -15.91
N GLN A 257 -23.26 -5.88 -16.76
CA GLN A 257 -23.23 -7.28 -16.38
C GLN A 257 -22.24 -7.53 -15.23
N LYS A 258 -21.04 -6.96 -15.32
CA LYS A 258 -19.99 -7.10 -14.30
C LYS A 258 -20.42 -6.54 -12.94
N CYS A 259 -21.03 -5.36 -12.94
CA CYS A 259 -21.52 -4.72 -11.72
C CYS A 259 -22.70 -5.51 -11.11
N LEU A 260 -23.65 -5.98 -11.93
CA LEU A 260 -24.74 -6.86 -11.48
C LEU A 260 -24.22 -8.19 -10.91
N ASP A 261 -23.18 -8.78 -11.49
CA ASP A 261 -22.56 -9.99 -10.96
C ASP A 261 -21.87 -9.72 -9.61
N TYR A 262 -21.23 -8.57 -9.43
CA TYR A 262 -20.73 -8.15 -8.12
C TYR A 262 -21.86 -7.99 -7.11
N LEU A 263 -22.98 -7.35 -7.48
CA LEU A 263 -24.14 -7.20 -6.59
C LEU A 263 -24.69 -8.57 -6.18
N ARG A 264 -24.93 -9.48 -7.14
CA ARG A 264 -25.37 -10.85 -6.86
C ARG A 264 -24.40 -11.59 -5.94
N ASN A 265 -23.10 -11.51 -6.22
CA ASN A 265 -22.08 -12.15 -5.40
C ASN A 265 -21.91 -11.50 -4.02
N SER A 266 -22.16 -10.20 -3.89
CA SER A 266 -22.10 -9.47 -2.61
C SER A 266 -23.23 -9.84 -1.66
N THR A 267 -24.34 -10.40 -2.17
CA THR A 267 -25.41 -10.98 -1.34
C THR A 267 -25.09 -12.40 -0.86
N LYS A 268 -24.16 -13.10 -1.55
CA LYS A 268 -23.72 -14.43 -1.15
C LYS A 268 -22.70 -14.30 -0.02
N LEU A 269 -22.96 -14.98 1.10
CA LEU A 269 -22.02 -15.07 2.20
C LEU A 269 -20.68 -15.64 1.70
N GLN A 270 -19.60 -14.89 1.93
CA GLN A 270 -18.26 -15.29 1.53
C GLN A 270 -17.20 -14.79 2.52
N LEU A 271 -16.26 -15.66 2.88
CA LEU A 271 -14.98 -15.25 3.44
C LEU A 271 -14.05 -14.77 2.31
N ALA A 272 -14.07 -13.47 2.03
CA ALA A 272 -13.31 -12.83 0.95
C ALA A 272 -11.81 -12.66 1.27
N GLY A 273 -11.39 -12.82 2.52
CA GLY A 273 -9.98 -12.74 2.93
C GLY A 273 -9.80 -12.53 4.42
N VAL A 274 -8.60 -12.09 4.80
CA VAL A 274 -8.24 -11.72 6.17
C VAL A 274 -7.72 -10.28 6.16
N ASN A 275 -8.29 -9.42 6.99
CA ASN A 275 -7.78 -8.08 7.25
C ASN A 275 -6.68 -8.21 8.31
N ALA A 276 -5.43 -7.96 7.94
CA ALA A 276 -4.27 -7.98 8.81
C ALA A 276 -3.25 -6.94 8.32
N PRO A 277 -2.42 -6.37 9.20
CA PRO A 277 -1.30 -5.54 8.77
C PRO A 277 -0.29 -6.36 7.95
N SER A 278 0.40 -5.76 7.00
CA SER A 278 1.49 -6.40 6.25
C SER A 278 2.83 -6.38 7.01
N VAL A 279 2.96 -5.49 8.00
CA VAL A 279 4.17 -5.29 8.81
C VAL A 279 3.81 -5.13 10.29
N ALA A 280 4.61 -5.72 11.18
CA ALA A 280 4.56 -5.50 12.62
C ALA A 280 5.97 -5.59 13.24
N TYR A 281 6.09 -5.30 14.53
CA TYR A 281 7.33 -5.47 15.29
C TYR A 281 7.19 -6.54 16.36
N VAL A 282 8.31 -7.16 16.75
CA VAL A 282 8.34 -8.08 17.89
C VAL A 282 7.77 -7.38 19.14
N GLY A 283 6.89 -8.07 19.86
CA GLY A 283 6.20 -7.53 21.04
C GLY A 283 4.96 -6.67 20.75
N GLN A 284 4.72 -6.29 19.49
CA GLN A 284 3.52 -5.54 19.11
C GLN A 284 2.32 -6.48 18.93
N THR A 285 1.21 -6.23 19.62
CA THR A 285 -0.02 -7.00 19.39
C THR A 285 -0.56 -6.77 17.97
N VAL A 286 -0.63 -7.84 17.19
CA VAL A 286 -1.20 -7.89 15.85
C VAL A 286 -2.66 -8.27 15.96
N GLN A 287 -3.55 -7.42 15.42
CA GLN A 287 -4.97 -7.73 15.28
C GLN A 287 -5.28 -8.14 13.85
N PHE A 288 -6.17 -9.14 13.69
CA PHE A 288 -6.64 -9.58 12.39
C PHE A 288 -8.10 -10.03 12.46
N ALA A 289 -8.81 -9.89 11.34
CA ALA A 289 -10.25 -10.12 11.25
C ALA A 289 -10.65 -10.77 9.91
N PRO A 290 -11.75 -11.55 9.86
CA PRO A 290 -12.31 -11.99 8.60
C PRO A 290 -12.72 -10.78 7.76
N ARG A 291 -12.47 -10.86 6.45
CA ARG A 291 -13.09 -9.95 5.47
C ARG A 291 -14.30 -10.66 4.87
N ILE A 292 -15.50 -10.27 5.30
CA ILE A 292 -16.76 -10.91 4.90
C ILE A 292 -17.48 -10.08 3.82
N ARG A 293 -18.09 -10.79 2.86
CA ARG A 293 -19.12 -10.26 1.95
C ARG A 293 -20.43 -11.01 2.22
N GLY A 294 -21.56 -10.33 2.05
CA GLY A 294 -22.89 -10.89 2.31
C GLY A 294 -23.30 -10.92 3.78
N ASN A 295 -24.45 -11.55 4.06
CA ASN A 295 -24.98 -11.66 5.41
C ASN A 295 -24.24 -12.75 6.20
N ALA A 296 -23.55 -12.35 7.27
CA ALA A 296 -22.77 -13.21 8.18
C ALA A 296 -23.57 -13.72 9.39
N ASP A 297 -24.90 -13.55 9.42
CA ASP A 297 -25.72 -13.91 10.56
C ASP A 297 -25.64 -15.39 10.91
N GLY A 298 -25.19 -15.67 12.13
CA GLY A 298 -25.03 -17.03 12.67
C GLY A 298 -23.82 -17.79 12.13
N VAL A 299 -22.88 -17.10 11.48
CA VAL A 299 -21.59 -17.64 11.09
C VAL A 299 -20.65 -17.67 12.30
N ARG A 300 -19.84 -18.73 12.41
CA ARG A 300 -18.78 -18.86 13.42
C ARG A 300 -17.41 -18.77 12.77
N TYR A 301 -16.41 -18.38 13.55
CA TYR A 301 -15.03 -18.23 13.14
C TYR A 301 -14.09 -19.03 14.02
N SER A 302 -13.01 -19.54 13.44
CA SER A 302 -11.82 -19.97 14.17
C SER A 302 -10.60 -19.26 13.59
N TYR A 303 -9.60 -19.05 14.43
CA TYR A 303 -8.43 -18.24 14.13
C TYR A 303 -7.17 -19.03 14.39
N ALA A 304 -6.15 -18.84 13.56
CA ALA A 304 -4.83 -19.41 13.79
C ALA A 304 -3.75 -18.48 13.25
N TRP A 305 -2.52 -18.71 13.66
CA TRP A 305 -1.34 -18.10 13.07
C TRP A 305 -0.20 -19.12 13.05
N SER A 306 0.73 -18.97 12.11
CA SER A 306 1.99 -19.71 12.06
C SER A 306 3.16 -18.75 11.90
N TYR A 307 4.32 -19.18 12.39
CA TYR A 307 5.62 -18.56 12.14
C TYR A 307 6.40 -19.43 11.15
N GLU A 308 6.76 -18.87 10.00
CA GLU A 308 7.41 -19.60 8.90
C GLU A 308 6.72 -20.94 8.58
N ASN A 309 7.44 -22.05 8.76
CA ASN A 309 6.96 -23.41 8.51
C ASN A 309 6.54 -24.15 9.79
N GLU A 310 6.46 -23.45 10.93
CA GLU A 310 6.00 -24.04 12.19
C GLU A 310 4.50 -24.39 12.11
N PRO A 311 4.07 -25.48 12.77
CA PRO A 311 2.65 -25.85 12.80
C PRO A 311 1.81 -24.78 13.50
N LYS A 312 0.63 -24.52 12.95
CA LYS A 312 -0.38 -23.63 13.56
C LYS A 312 -1.35 -24.42 14.45
N SER A 313 -1.88 -23.75 15.45
CA SER A 313 -3.01 -24.24 16.25
C SER A 313 -4.24 -23.36 16.04
N TRP A 314 -5.41 -23.98 15.93
CA TRP A 314 -6.68 -23.28 15.75
C TRP A 314 -7.33 -22.97 17.09
N SER A 315 -7.87 -21.76 17.21
CA SER A 315 -8.78 -21.42 18.30
C SER A 315 -10.06 -22.26 18.23
N PRO A 316 -10.78 -22.40 19.35
CA PRO A 316 -12.18 -22.81 19.32
C PRO A 316 -13.02 -21.91 18.40
N THR A 317 -14.16 -22.43 17.95
CA THR A 317 -15.09 -21.63 17.15
C THR A 317 -15.78 -20.57 18.02
N THR A 318 -15.94 -19.37 17.48
CA THR A 318 -16.49 -18.19 18.17
C THR A 318 -17.30 -17.32 17.22
N PHE A 319 -18.18 -16.47 17.75
CA PHE A 319 -18.85 -15.42 16.97
C PHE A 319 -18.04 -14.11 16.90
N ALA A 320 -16.95 -14.00 17.66
CA ALA A 320 -16.10 -12.83 17.63
C ALA A 320 -15.50 -12.64 16.23
N GLN A 321 -15.66 -11.45 15.64
CA GLN A 321 -15.17 -11.11 14.30
C GLN A 321 -13.74 -10.52 14.31
N LYS A 322 -12.92 -10.91 15.28
CA LYS A 322 -11.53 -10.48 15.38
C LYS A 322 -10.75 -11.42 16.28
N SER A 323 -9.45 -11.51 16.04
CA SER A 323 -8.49 -12.17 16.90
C SER A 323 -7.18 -11.39 16.92
N SER A 324 -6.29 -11.75 17.85
CA SER A 324 -5.00 -11.11 17.99
C SER A 324 -3.94 -12.07 18.51
N PHE A 325 -2.69 -11.76 18.20
CA PHE A 325 -1.53 -12.43 18.77
C PHE A 325 -0.37 -11.44 18.90
N THR A 326 0.64 -11.77 19.71
CA THR A 326 1.84 -10.94 19.86
C THR A 326 3.05 -11.75 19.42
N PRO A 327 3.67 -11.45 18.25
CA PRO A 327 4.82 -12.17 17.76
C PRO A 327 6.04 -11.95 18.66
N GLN A 328 6.78 -13.02 18.92
CA GLN A 328 7.95 -13.03 19.80
C GLN A 328 9.27 -13.16 19.01
N LYS A 329 9.20 -13.38 17.69
CA LYS A 329 10.37 -13.53 16.81
C LYS A 329 10.18 -12.64 15.58
N ALA A 330 11.28 -12.12 15.06
CA ALA A 330 11.28 -11.48 13.74
C ALA A 330 11.24 -12.55 12.64
N GLY A 331 10.55 -12.28 11.54
CA GLY A 331 10.38 -13.20 10.42
C GLY A 331 8.97 -13.16 9.85
N ARG A 332 8.62 -14.11 8.99
CA ARG A 332 7.34 -14.13 8.31
C ARG A 332 6.30 -14.91 9.11
N TYR A 333 5.14 -14.30 9.31
CA TYR A 333 3.98 -14.93 9.91
C TYR A 333 2.85 -15.07 8.89
N THR A 334 2.06 -16.11 9.03
CA THR A 334 0.78 -16.28 8.30
C THR A 334 -0.35 -16.33 9.31
N VAL A 335 -1.35 -15.46 9.15
CA VAL A 335 -2.59 -15.50 9.93
C VAL A 335 -3.69 -16.16 9.12
N TYR A 336 -4.56 -16.91 9.80
CA TYR A 336 -5.62 -17.70 9.19
C TYR A 336 -6.95 -17.39 9.86
N VAL A 337 -8.00 -17.33 9.04
CA VAL A 337 -9.38 -17.29 9.51
C VAL A 337 -10.15 -18.39 8.80
N SER A 338 -10.85 -19.21 9.56
CA SER A 338 -11.80 -20.19 9.04
C SER A 338 -13.20 -19.78 9.44
N MET A 339 -14.09 -19.70 8.46
CA MET A 339 -15.49 -19.33 8.59
C MET A 339 -16.34 -20.58 8.48
N THR A 340 -17.23 -20.82 9.44
CA THR A 340 -18.17 -21.94 9.49
C THR A 340 -19.60 -21.41 9.36
N GLU A 341 -20.28 -21.81 8.30
CA GLU A 341 -21.67 -21.46 8.02
C GLU A 341 -22.64 -22.29 8.88
N LYS A 342 -23.92 -21.87 8.93
CA LYS A 342 -24.99 -22.62 9.64
C LYS A 342 -25.16 -24.05 9.13
N SER A 343 -24.88 -24.27 7.83
CA SER A 343 -24.90 -25.60 7.20
C SER A 343 -23.76 -26.51 7.68
N GLY A 344 -22.79 -25.98 8.41
CA GLY A 344 -21.55 -26.68 8.79
C GLY A 344 -20.43 -26.54 7.75
N ALA A 345 -20.70 -25.94 6.58
CA ALA A 345 -19.67 -25.71 5.57
C ALA A 345 -18.58 -24.77 6.09
N THR A 346 -17.31 -25.10 5.85
CA THR A 346 -16.17 -24.30 6.29
C THR A 346 -15.35 -23.75 5.13
N THR A 347 -14.99 -22.47 5.19
CA THR A 347 -14.07 -21.83 4.25
C THR A 347 -12.92 -21.19 5.01
N THR A 348 -11.67 -21.46 4.59
CA THR A 348 -10.48 -20.84 5.18
C THR A 348 -9.83 -19.84 4.23
N ARG A 349 -9.33 -18.74 4.80
CA ARG A 349 -8.46 -17.75 4.14
C ARG A 349 -7.27 -17.41 5.03
N GLN A 350 -6.25 -16.83 4.42
CA GLN A 350 -5.03 -16.43 5.11
C GLN A 350 -4.51 -15.07 4.61
N ALA A 351 -3.66 -14.44 5.41
CA ALA A 351 -2.85 -13.29 5.04
C ALA A 351 -1.45 -13.42 5.65
N THR A 352 -0.45 -12.83 5.01
CA THR A 352 0.94 -12.85 5.48
C THR A 352 1.35 -11.50 6.03
N LEU A 353 2.15 -11.49 7.09
CA LEU A 353 2.82 -10.29 7.60
C LEU A 353 4.29 -10.56 7.89
N THR A 354 5.12 -9.54 7.73
CA THR A 354 6.53 -9.59 8.11
C THR A 354 6.72 -8.88 9.45
N VAL A 355 7.33 -9.58 10.40
CA VAL A 355 7.65 -9.03 11.72
C VAL A 355 9.12 -8.65 11.77
N TYR A 356 9.41 -7.40 12.11
CA TYR A 356 10.78 -6.90 12.26
C TYR A 356 11.19 -6.81 13.73
N SER A 357 12.49 -6.85 13.99
CA SER A 357 13.02 -6.42 15.29
C SER A 357 12.84 -4.90 15.45
N PRO A 358 12.36 -4.41 16.59
CA PRO A 358 12.28 -2.97 16.85
C PRO A 358 13.65 -2.33 17.09
N TRP A 359 14.69 -3.14 17.30
CA TRP A 359 16.07 -2.69 17.53
C TRP A 359 17.10 -3.52 16.77
N SER A 360 18.31 -2.97 16.65
CA SER A 360 19.50 -3.68 16.15
C SER A 360 20.71 -3.45 17.06
N PHE A 361 21.48 -4.50 17.30
CA PHE A 361 22.78 -4.45 17.99
C PHE A 361 23.87 -4.48 16.93
N VAL A 362 24.65 -3.40 16.80
CA VAL A 362 25.55 -3.18 15.65
C VAL A 362 27.00 -3.50 16.01
N ALA A 363 27.49 -2.99 17.13
CA ALA A 363 28.89 -3.10 17.55
C ALA A 363 29.02 -2.97 19.08
N VAL A 364 30.21 -3.22 19.61
CA VAL A 364 30.57 -2.86 21.00
C VAL A 364 31.42 -1.60 20.96
N HIS A 365 31.04 -0.59 21.74
CA HIS A 365 31.85 0.60 21.95
C HIS A 365 32.77 0.41 23.16
N ALA A 366 34.06 0.61 22.97
CA ALA A 366 35.08 0.61 24.02
C ALA A 366 36.31 1.43 23.58
N PRO A 367 37.17 1.88 24.51
CA PRO A 367 38.48 2.43 24.16
C PRO A 367 39.33 1.42 23.39
N LEU A 368 40.13 1.88 22.42
CA LEU A 368 41.04 0.98 21.69
C LEU A 368 42.32 0.64 22.49
N GLN A 369 42.69 1.49 23.43
CA GLN A 369 43.93 1.45 24.20
C GLN A 369 43.66 1.86 25.65
N ALA A 370 44.37 1.27 26.61
CA ALA A 370 44.33 1.67 28.02
C ALA A 370 45.61 1.29 28.78
N LYS A 371 45.74 1.78 30.01
CA LYS A 371 46.83 1.42 30.92
C LYS A 371 46.39 0.36 31.94
N VAL A 372 47.33 -0.43 32.44
CA VAL A 372 47.09 -1.28 33.61
C VAL A 372 46.56 -0.44 34.78
N GLY A 373 45.50 -0.93 35.43
CA GLY A 373 44.81 -0.24 36.53
C GLY A 373 43.79 0.83 36.10
N GLN A 374 43.69 1.16 34.80
CA GLN A 374 42.67 2.09 34.29
C GLN A 374 41.32 1.39 34.08
N THR A 375 40.26 1.87 34.73
CA THR A 375 38.91 1.35 34.49
C THR A 375 38.46 1.61 33.05
N LEU A 376 38.08 0.54 32.36
CA LEU A 376 37.48 0.51 31.03
C LEU A 376 35.97 0.54 31.15
N TYR A 377 35.33 1.32 30.28
CA TYR A 377 33.88 1.31 30.10
C TYR A 377 33.54 0.81 28.71
N TYR A 378 32.52 -0.02 28.58
CA TYR A 378 32.08 -0.54 27.29
C TYR A 378 30.58 -0.80 27.25
N SER A 379 30.00 -0.59 26.07
CA SER A 379 28.54 -0.63 25.87
C SER A 379 28.18 -1.25 24.52
N ALA A 380 26.93 -1.69 24.41
CA ALA A 380 26.35 -2.06 23.12
C ALA A 380 26.01 -0.80 22.30
N VAL A 381 26.38 -0.78 21.03
CA VAL A 381 25.91 0.19 20.05
C VAL A 381 24.59 -0.31 19.47
N MET A 382 23.49 0.36 19.85
CA MET A 382 22.12 -0.03 19.53
C MET A 382 21.44 1.01 18.65
N HIS A 383 20.54 0.57 17.76
CA HIS A 383 19.59 1.44 17.06
C HIS A 383 18.16 0.96 17.29
N GLY A 384 17.19 1.87 17.19
CA GLY A 384 15.76 1.57 17.34
C GLY A 384 15.28 1.61 18.79
N ASP A 385 14.20 0.90 19.09
CA ASP A 385 13.61 0.79 20.43
C ASP A 385 14.12 -0.47 21.14
N PHE A 386 15.06 -0.27 22.07
CA PHE A 386 15.69 -1.31 22.89
C PHE A 386 15.28 -1.18 24.37
N SER A 387 14.04 -0.76 24.62
CA SER A 387 13.47 -0.77 25.97
C SER A 387 13.31 -2.21 26.51
N GLY A 388 13.58 -2.38 27.80
CA GLY A 388 13.44 -3.67 28.49
C GLY A 388 14.45 -4.76 28.10
N LEU A 389 15.51 -4.43 27.36
CA LEU A 389 16.65 -5.34 27.15
C LEU A 389 17.49 -5.43 28.43
N ARG A 390 18.12 -6.60 28.61
CA ARG A 390 19.12 -6.87 29.65
C ARG A 390 20.48 -7.11 29.02
N TYR A 391 21.54 -6.94 29.79
CA TYR A 391 22.92 -6.97 29.32
C TYR A 391 23.79 -7.87 30.20
N ASN A 392 24.79 -8.49 29.59
CA ASN A 392 25.93 -9.12 30.25
C ASN A 392 27.21 -8.52 29.68
N TYR A 393 28.15 -8.20 30.55
CA TYR A 393 29.44 -7.63 30.18
C TYR A 393 30.52 -8.63 30.57
N ILE A 394 31.24 -9.13 29.58
CA ILE A 394 32.24 -10.19 29.75
C ILE A 394 33.56 -9.68 29.19
N TRP A 395 34.68 -10.11 29.75
CA TRP A 395 36.01 -9.85 29.22
C TRP A 395 36.85 -11.13 29.24
N SER A 396 37.76 -11.27 28.29
CA SER A 396 38.82 -12.28 28.30
C SER A 396 40.15 -11.65 27.91
N ARG A 397 41.26 -12.16 28.47
CA ARG A 397 42.62 -11.71 28.15
C ARG A 397 43.29 -12.70 27.21
N ASN A 398 43.82 -12.20 26.10
CA ASN A 398 44.52 -12.97 25.07
C ASN A 398 43.71 -14.19 24.57
N GLY A 399 42.38 -14.08 24.54
CA GLY A 399 41.47 -15.16 24.15
C GLY A 399 41.41 -16.35 25.12
N SER A 400 42.00 -16.24 26.31
CA SER A 400 42.02 -17.31 27.31
C SER A 400 40.76 -17.31 28.19
N TRP A 401 40.21 -18.50 28.41
CA TRP A 401 39.08 -18.75 29.32
C TRP A 401 39.51 -19.50 30.60
N GLN A 402 40.81 -19.53 30.87
CA GLN A 402 41.34 -20.12 32.10
C GLN A 402 41.02 -19.24 33.32
N ARG A 403 41.01 -19.85 34.52
CA ARG A 403 40.75 -19.12 35.77
C ARG A 403 41.72 -17.95 35.91
N GLY A 404 41.17 -16.75 36.14
CA GLY A 404 41.95 -15.51 36.28
C GLY A 404 42.28 -14.80 34.97
N GLU A 405 41.85 -15.35 33.83
CA GLU A 405 42.09 -14.80 32.49
C GLU A 405 40.82 -14.31 31.79
N TRP A 406 39.67 -14.41 32.48
CA TRP A 406 38.39 -13.87 32.03
C TRP A 406 37.52 -13.50 33.24
N GLY A 407 36.45 -12.75 33.00
CA GLY A 407 35.43 -12.45 34.00
C GLY A 407 34.15 -11.89 33.38
N SER A 408 33.08 -11.86 34.18
CA SER A 408 31.83 -11.18 33.85
C SER A 408 31.50 -10.17 34.95
N ALA A 409 31.03 -9.00 34.55
CA ALA A 409 30.65 -7.92 35.46
C ALA A 409 29.19 -8.02 35.94
N SER A 410 28.39 -8.98 35.45
CA SER A 410 27.01 -9.18 35.91
C SER A 410 26.83 -10.49 36.67
N SER A 411 25.91 -10.48 37.65
CA SER A 411 25.49 -11.67 38.40
C SER A 411 24.78 -12.71 37.51
N ALA A 412 24.37 -13.84 38.08
CA ALA A 412 23.50 -14.81 37.38
C ALA A 412 22.23 -14.14 36.81
N GLU A 413 21.77 -13.05 37.44
CA GLU A 413 20.78 -12.13 36.88
C GLU A 413 21.47 -11.02 36.08
N LYS A 414 21.18 -11.01 34.78
CA LYS A 414 21.64 -10.04 33.78
C LYS A 414 21.17 -8.63 34.14
N THR A 415 21.97 -7.60 33.85
CA THR A 415 21.70 -6.21 34.29
C THR A 415 20.83 -5.42 33.30
N ILE A 416 20.15 -4.36 33.75
CA ILE A 416 19.52 -3.36 32.86
C ILE A 416 20.47 -2.19 32.53
N GLU A 417 21.61 -2.11 33.22
CA GLU A 417 22.63 -1.10 32.99
C GLU A 417 23.20 -1.23 31.58
N ARG A 418 23.25 -0.10 30.85
CA ARG A 418 23.66 -0.06 29.43
C ARG A 418 25.17 0.11 29.24
N VAL A 419 25.92 0.28 30.32
CA VAL A 419 27.37 0.41 30.31
C VAL A 419 27.96 -0.54 31.34
N GLY A 420 28.86 -1.41 30.89
CA GLY A 420 29.69 -2.25 31.74
C GLY A 420 31.02 -1.58 32.06
N SER A 421 31.66 -2.02 33.13
CA SER A 421 33.02 -1.59 33.45
C SER A 421 33.90 -2.75 33.90
N PHE A 422 35.21 -2.59 33.67
CA PHE A 422 36.23 -3.57 34.03
C PHE A 422 37.58 -2.87 34.23
N THR A 423 38.37 -3.28 35.23
CA THR A 423 39.71 -2.73 35.48
C THR A 423 40.79 -3.80 35.29
N PRO A 424 41.57 -3.76 34.20
CA PRO A 424 42.62 -4.74 33.92
C PRO A 424 43.80 -4.60 34.89
N GLN A 425 44.23 -5.73 35.46
CA GLN A 425 45.35 -5.81 36.39
C GLN A 425 46.66 -6.27 35.73
N LYS A 426 46.61 -6.63 34.44
CA LYS A 426 47.76 -7.12 33.66
C LYS A 426 47.75 -6.47 32.29
N ALA A 427 48.93 -6.30 31.71
CA ALA A 427 49.04 -5.92 30.30
C ALA A 427 48.60 -7.09 29.40
N GLY A 428 48.19 -6.73 28.17
CA GLY A 428 47.75 -7.68 27.15
C GLY A 428 46.58 -7.17 26.33
N THR A 429 46.10 -8.00 25.41
CA THR A 429 44.92 -7.70 24.61
C THR A 429 43.69 -8.28 25.29
N TYR A 430 42.70 -7.44 25.56
CA TYR A 430 41.44 -7.85 26.15
C TYR A 430 40.35 -7.86 25.08
N THR A 431 39.59 -8.94 24.98
CA THR A 431 38.35 -8.99 24.19
C THR A 431 37.19 -8.72 25.14
N LEU A 432 36.46 -7.63 24.86
CA LEU A 432 35.29 -7.21 25.62
C LEU A 432 34.03 -7.64 24.87
N TYR A 433 33.22 -8.49 25.48
CA TYR A 433 31.96 -8.98 24.93
C TYR A 433 30.78 -8.29 25.61
N VAL A 434 29.78 -7.93 24.83
CA VAL A 434 28.47 -7.52 25.34
C VAL A 434 27.44 -8.52 24.80
N GLU A 435 26.73 -9.16 25.73
CA GLU A 435 25.54 -9.96 25.44
C GLU A 435 24.32 -9.07 25.68
N VAL A 436 23.46 -8.95 24.67
CA VAL A 436 22.16 -8.29 24.78
C VAL A 436 21.10 -9.37 24.83
N ILE A 437 20.19 -9.31 25.80
CA ILE A 437 19.12 -10.29 26.02
C ILE A 437 17.77 -9.58 25.97
N ASP A 438 16.83 -10.11 25.18
CA ASP A 438 15.47 -9.59 25.14
C ASP A 438 14.58 -10.11 26.29
N GLN A 439 13.34 -9.66 26.34
CA GLN A 439 12.38 -10.06 27.38
C GLN A 439 12.00 -11.55 27.29
N GLN A 440 12.21 -12.17 26.14
CA GLN A 440 11.92 -13.56 25.85
C GLN A 440 13.10 -14.49 26.15
N GLY A 441 14.28 -13.91 26.45
CA GLY A 441 15.50 -14.65 26.74
C GLY A 441 16.35 -14.98 25.51
N ASN A 442 16.01 -14.47 24.32
CA ASN A 442 16.91 -14.57 23.17
C ASN A 442 18.14 -13.68 23.43
N SER A 443 19.33 -14.13 23.04
CA SER A 443 20.56 -13.36 23.25
C SER A 443 21.40 -13.18 21.98
N TRP A 444 22.09 -12.04 21.94
CA TRP A 444 23.00 -11.64 20.87
C TRP A 444 24.31 -11.16 21.47
N ILE A 445 25.43 -11.70 21.01
CA ILE A 445 26.76 -11.35 21.52
C ILE A 445 27.58 -10.69 20.41
N LYS A 446 28.23 -9.58 20.75
CA LYS A 446 29.31 -9.00 19.95
C LYS A 446 30.49 -8.66 20.85
N SER A 447 31.64 -8.43 20.24
CA SER A 447 32.84 -8.06 20.96
C SER A 447 33.67 -7.00 20.25
N THR A 448 34.61 -6.42 20.98
CA THR A 448 35.68 -5.57 20.48
C THR A 448 36.96 -5.84 21.26
N ASN A 449 38.12 -5.45 20.71
CA ASN A 449 39.41 -5.64 21.37
C ASN A 449 39.95 -4.32 21.92
N VAL A 450 40.59 -4.39 23.08
CA VAL A 450 41.29 -3.29 23.73
C VAL A 450 42.70 -3.74 24.05
N HIS A 451 43.70 -2.94 23.71
CA HIS A 451 45.08 -3.22 24.09
C HIS A 451 45.42 -2.49 25.38
N VAL A 452 45.97 -3.21 26.36
CA VAL A 452 46.35 -2.69 27.67
C VAL A 452 47.86 -2.76 27.84
N SER A 453 48.47 -1.60 28.11
CA SER A 453 49.92 -1.42 28.28
C SER A 453 50.32 -1.05 29.70
#